data_AF-A0A8T4WT74-F1
#
_entry.id   AF-A0A8T4WT74-F1
#
_cell.length_a   1.000
_cell.length_b   1.000
_cell.length_c   1.000
_cell.angle_alpha   90.00
_cell.angle_beta   90.00
_cell.angle_gamma   90.00
#
_symmetry.space_group_name_H-M   'P 1'
#
loop_
_entity.id
_entity.type
_entity.pdbx_description
1 polymer ?
#
loop_
_entity_poly.entity_id
_entity_poly.type
_entity_poly.pdbx_seq_one_letter_code
_entity_poly.pdbx_strand_id
1 'polypeptide(L)'
;MTSRSVRKYLKDFAKRELKEKKAKEVHVRRVKMKSLMSRGKLPDMKIKGIKESRYLICVFHNNTLRIYQLNQNGEMMGANEFSGEEKNPVREEINKETEIMFKFSK
;
A
#
# COMPACT_ATOMS: atom_id res chain seq x y z
N MET A 1 -7.43 2.37 -18.13
CA MET A 1 -7.70 1.00 -17.65
C MET A 1 -9.10 0.94 -17.04
N THR A 2 -9.87 -0.14 -17.20
CA THR A 2 -11.14 -0.31 -16.48
C THR A 2 -10.88 -0.79 -15.05
N SER A 3 -11.82 -0.55 -14.12
CA SER A 3 -11.65 -0.90 -12.70
C SER A 3 -11.40 -2.41 -12.47
N ARG A 4 -11.88 -3.28 -13.37
CA ARG A 4 -11.61 -4.73 -13.33
C ARG A 4 -10.16 -5.05 -13.68
N SER A 5 -9.58 -4.35 -14.66
CA SER A 5 -8.18 -4.51 -15.05
C SER A 5 -7.22 -4.10 -13.94
N VAL A 6 -7.53 -3.01 -13.22
CA VAL A 6 -6.70 -2.54 -12.10
C VAL A 6 -6.69 -3.55 -10.95
N ARG A 7 -7.85 -4.07 -10.55
CA ARG A 7 -7.90 -5.11 -9.50
C ARG A 7 -7.13 -6.37 -9.86
N LYS A 8 -7.21 -6.80 -11.12
CA LYS A 8 -6.44 -7.94 -11.61
C LYS A 8 -4.93 -7.67 -11.51
N TYR A 9 -4.49 -6.52 -12.00
CA TYR A 9 -3.10 -6.09 -11.90
C TYR A 9 -2.58 -6.05 -10.45
N LEU A 10 -3.32 -5.42 -9.53
CA LEU A 10 -2.95 -5.36 -8.11
C LEU A 10 -2.82 -6.76 -7.48
N LYS A 11 -3.72 -7.68 -7.86
CA LYS A 11 -3.71 -9.05 -7.38
C LYS A 11 -2.51 -9.84 -7.92
N ASP A 12 -2.23 -9.72 -9.20
CA ASP A 12 -1.11 -10.39 -9.84
C ASP A 12 0.24 -9.85 -9.32
N PHE A 13 0.34 -8.53 -9.13
CA PHE A 13 1.50 -7.90 -8.50
C PHE A 13 1.72 -8.41 -7.08
N ALA A 14 0.67 -8.43 -6.25
CA ALA A 14 0.76 -8.90 -4.86
C ALA A 14 1.19 -10.37 -4.77
N LYS A 15 0.65 -11.23 -5.64
CA LYS A 15 1.05 -12.65 -5.73
C LYS A 15 2.50 -12.80 -6.17
N ARG A 16 2.95 -11.97 -7.12
CA ARG A 16 4.33 -11.96 -7.60
C ARG A 16 5.29 -11.59 -6.48
N GLU A 17 5.02 -10.52 -5.74
CA GLU A 17 5.83 -10.13 -4.58
C GLU A 17 5.87 -11.22 -3.51
N LEU A 18 4.74 -11.88 -3.22
CA LEU A 18 4.69 -12.97 -2.25
C LEU A 18 5.55 -14.17 -2.68
N LYS A 19 5.46 -14.57 -3.96
CA LYS A 19 6.14 -15.75 -4.50
C LYS A 19 7.62 -15.50 -4.78
N GLU A 20 7.95 -14.41 -5.47
CA GLU A 20 9.31 -14.12 -5.95
C GLU A 20 10.18 -13.51 -4.84
N LYS A 21 9.65 -12.55 -4.07
CA LYS A 21 10.41 -11.88 -2.99
C LYS A 21 10.28 -12.55 -1.63
N LYS A 22 9.62 -13.71 -1.57
CA LYS A 22 9.41 -14.49 -0.34
C LYS A 22 8.87 -13.64 0.82
N ALA A 23 7.98 -12.69 0.50
CA ALA A 23 7.31 -11.89 1.54
C ALA A 23 6.50 -12.83 2.46
N LYS A 24 6.34 -12.43 3.73
CA LYS A 24 5.49 -13.18 4.68
C LYS A 24 4.03 -12.92 4.39
N GLU A 25 3.71 -11.65 4.13
CA GLU A 25 2.35 -11.19 4.00
C GLU A 25 2.31 -10.00 3.04
N VAL A 26 1.30 -9.93 2.18
CA VAL A 26 1.05 -8.83 1.26
C VAL A 26 -0.40 -8.38 1.40
N HIS A 27 -0.61 -7.10 1.72
CA HIS A 27 -1.94 -6.50 1.76
C HIS A 27 -2.11 -5.53 0.61
N VAL A 28 -3.14 -5.74 -0.19
CA VAL A 28 -3.62 -4.74 -1.14
C VAL A 28 -4.70 -3.93 -0.45
N ARG A 29 -4.51 -2.62 -0.40
CA ARG A 29 -5.33 -1.68 0.35
C ARG A 29 -5.80 -0.53 -0.53
N ARG A 30 -6.93 0.04 -0.17
CA ARG A 30 -7.49 1.23 -0.81
C ARG A 30 -7.55 2.37 0.19
N VAL A 31 -7.22 3.59 -0.22
CA VAL A 31 -7.30 4.76 0.64
C VAL A 31 -8.78 5.12 0.87
N LYS A 32 -9.17 5.32 2.14
CA LYS A 32 -10.56 5.66 2.52
C LYS A 32 -10.90 7.06 2.01
N MET A 33 -12.13 7.24 1.54
CA MET A 33 -12.56 8.53 0.97
C MET A 33 -12.54 9.68 2.00
N LYS A 34 -12.81 9.39 3.29
CA LYS A 34 -12.69 10.37 4.39
C LYS A 34 -11.25 10.83 4.64
N SER A 35 -10.27 9.95 4.36
CA SER A 35 -8.84 10.26 4.45
C SER A 35 -8.40 11.21 3.34
N LEU A 36 -8.89 10.99 2.11
CA LEU A 36 -8.65 11.88 0.96
C LEU A 36 -9.19 13.31 1.19
N MET A 37 -10.29 13.45 1.93
CA MET A 37 -10.88 14.76 2.26
C MET A 37 -10.20 15.45 3.46
N SER A 38 -9.52 14.68 4.32
CA SER A 38 -8.85 15.20 5.52
C SER A 38 -7.44 15.68 5.18
N ARG A 39 -7.32 16.87 4.59
CA ARG A 39 -6.05 17.58 4.35
C ARG A 39 -5.17 17.57 5.62
N GLY A 40 -4.07 16.82 5.63
CA GLY A 40 -2.91 17.09 6.50
C GLY A 40 -2.73 16.24 7.78
N LYS A 41 -3.24 15.01 7.87
CA LYS A 41 -2.97 14.11 9.02
C LYS A 41 -1.97 12.98 8.79
N LEU A 42 -1.44 12.85 7.56
CA LEU A 42 -0.32 11.96 7.27
C LEU A 42 0.98 12.79 7.32
N PRO A 43 2.10 12.30 7.88
CA PRO A 43 3.33 13.07 8.02
C PRO A 43 3.77 13.64 6.65
N ASP A 44 3.65 14.96 6.54
CA ASP A 44 3.60 15.74 5.29
C ASP A 44 4.90 15.73 4.47
N MET A 45 5.96 15.07 4.97
CA MET A 45 7.30 15.17 4.39
C MET A 45 7.76 13.95 3.57
N LYS A 46 7.27 12.73 3.84
CA LYS A 46 7.68 11.50 3.08
C LYS A 46 6.56 10.90 2.20
N ILE A 47 5.35 11.47 2.26
CA ILE A 47 4.12 10.83 1.78
C ILE A 47 3.33 11.73 0.79
N LYS A 48 4.00 12.69 0.13
CA LYS A 48 3.35 13.53 -0.90
C LYS A 48 2.75 12.72 -2.06
N GLY A 49 3.25 11.51 -2.34
CA GLY A 49 2.72 10.60 -3.35
C GLY A 49 1.35 9.99 -3.03
N ILE A 50 0.89 10.01 -1.77
CA ILE A 50 -0.42 9.42 -1.40
C ILE A 50 -1.59 10.30 -1.84
N LYS A 51 -1.39 11.61 -2.05
CA LYS A 51 -2.47 12.52 -2.48
C LYS A 51 -3.15 12.08 -3.79
N GLU A 52 -2.42 11.44 -4.70
CA GLU A 52 -2.94 10.88 -5.96
C GLU A 52 -3.08 9.34 -5.93
N SER A 53 -2.54 8.70 -4.89
CA SER A 53 -2.56 7.25 -4.77
C SER A 53 -3.87 6.75 -4.20
N ARG A 54 -4.55 5.92 -4.97
CA ARG A 54 -5.83 5.31 -4.59
C ARG A 54 -5.65 3.93 -3.99
N TYR A 55 -4.54 3.26 -4.32
CA TYR A 55 -4.22 1.92 -3.86
C TYR A 55 -2.82 1.88 -3.25
N LEU A 56 -2.68 1.08 -2.19
CA LEU A 56 -1.41 0.76 -1.56
C LEU A 56 -1.20 -0.75 -1.59
N ILE A 57 0.01 -1.19 -1.91
CA ILE A 57 0.43 -2.59 -1.75
C ILE A 57 1.47 -2.63 -0.63
N CYS A 58 1.07 -3.13 0.53
CA CYS A 58 1.92 -3.28 1.70
C CYS A 58 2.52 -4.68 1.71
N VAL A 59 3.82 -4.79 1.52
CA VAL A 59 4.59 -6.03 1.54
C VAL A 59 5.32 -6.10 2.87
N PHE A 60 4.94 -7.08 3.69
CA PHE A 60 5.53 -7.33 4.99
C PHE A 60 6.60 -8.42 4.86
N HIS A 61 7.82 -8.04 5.17
CA HIS A 61 8.91 -8.96 5.46
C HIS A 61 9.15 -8.99 6.99
N ASN A 62 10.13 -9.79 7.44
CA ASN A 62 10.47 -9.93 8.86
C ASN A 62 10.63 -8.57 9.55
N ASN A 63 11.63 -7.80 9.11
CA ASN A 63 11.97 -6.53 9.75
C ASN A 63 11.64 -5.30 8.89
N THR A 64 11.09 -5.50 7.68
CA THR A 64 10.78 -4.40 6.76
C THR A 64 9.32 -4.44 6.32
N LEU A 65 8.80 -3.25 6.06
CA LEU A 65 7.51 -2.99 5.43
C LEU A 65 7.79 -2.14 4.20
N ARG A 66 7.50 -2.71 3.03
CA ARG A 66 7.57 -1.97 1.77
C ARG A 66 6.18 -1.63 1.30
N ILE A 67 5.94 -0.38 0.96
CA ILE A 67 4.64 0.12 0.52
C ILE A 67 4.80 0.68 -0.88
N TYR A 68 4.14 0.03 -1.84
CA TYR A 68 3.99 0.57 -3.18
C TYR A 68 2.74 1.43 -3.24
N GLN A 69 2.88 2.61 -3.81
CA GLN A 69 1.83 3.60 -3.99
C GLN A 69 1.38 3.55 -5.45
N LEU A 70 0.07 3.40 -5.68
CA LEU A 70 -0.49 3.36 -7.02
C LEU A 70 -1.67 4.33 -7.15
N ASN A 71 -1.74 5.00 -8.29
CA ASN A 71 -2.84 5.89 -8.61
C ASN A 71 -4.15 5.12 -8.93
N GLN A 72 -5.22 5.85 -9.24
CA GLN A 72 -6.52 5.26 -9.58
C GLN A 72 -6.52 4.36 -10.82
N ASN A 73 -5.55 4.54 -11.73
CA ASN A 73 -5.36 3.73 -12.91
C ASN A 73 -4.54 2.45 -12.64
N GLY A 74 -4.00 2.29 -11.42
CA GLY A 74 -3.09 1.20 -11.09
C GLY A 74 -1.65 1.45 -11.53
N GLU A 75 -1.30 2.67 -11.88
CA GLU A 75 0.06 3.06 -12.25
C GLU A 75 0.88 3.30 -10.98
N MET A 76 2.11 2.79 -10.96
CA MET A 76 2.98 2.93 -9.80
C MET A 76 3.49 4.37 -9.69
N MET A 77 3.21 5.00 -8.56
CA MET A 77 3.62 6.38 -8.26
C MET A 77 4.90 6.43 -7.45
N GLY A 78 5.20 5.37 -6.70
CA GLY A 78 6.43 5.26 -5.94
C GLY A 78 6.41 4.07 -4.97
N ALA A 79 7.51 3.91 -4.26
CA ALA A 79 7.61 2.92 -3.19
C ALA A 79 8.40 3.51 -2.02
N ASN A 80 7.93 3.23 -0.81
CA ASN A 80 8.64 3.57 0.42
C ASN A 80 8.94 2.26 1.16
N GLU A 81 10.10 2.20 1.78
CA GLU A 81 10.49 1.09 2.65
C GLU A 81 10.73 1.63 4.06
N PHE A 82 10.18 0.91 5.04
CA PHE A 82 10.29 1.23 6.46
C PHE A 82 10.84 -0.01 7.17
N SER A 83 11.84 0.18 8.02
CA SER A 83 12.54 -0.89 8.73
C SER A 83 12.57 -0.64 10.24
N GLY A 84 12.64 -1.71 11.02
CA GLY A 84 12.81 -1.60 12.48
C GLY A 84 11.64 -0.87 13.16
N GLU A 85 11.95 0.15 13.95
CA GLU A 85 10.99 0.84 14.82
C GLU A 85 9.96 1.69 14.05
N GLU A 86 10.28 2.16 12.84
CA GLU A 86 9.35 2.93 12.00
C GLU A 86 8.22 2.05 11.42
N LYS A 87 8.38 0.72 11.41
CA LYS A 87 7.44 -0.22 10.77
C LYS A 87 6.05 -0.21 11.42
N ASN A 88 6.01 -0.26 12.75
CA ASN A 88 4.76 -0.36 13.51
C ASN A 88 3.90 0.90 13.43
N PRO A 89 4.41 2.11 13.71
CA PRO A 89 3.60 3.33 13.63
C PRO A 89 3.07 3.57 12.21
N VAL A 90 3.89 3.31 11.17
CA VAL A 90 3.46 3.43 9.78
C VAL A 90 2.37 2.41 9.44
N ARG A 91 2.47 1.18 9.94
CA ARG A 91 1.43 0.16 9.75
C ARG A 91 0.11 0.58 10.37
N GLU A 92 0.12 1.11 11.58
CA GLU A 92 -1.08 1.58 12.28
C GLU A 92 -1.74 2.75 11.58
N GLU A 93 -0.95 3.71 11.11
CA GLU A 93 -1.44 4.83 10.33
C GLU A 93 -2.11 4.37 9.03
N ILE A 94 -1.48 3.44 8.31
CA ILE A 94 -2.07 2.84 7.10
C ILE A 94 -3.35 2.08 7.43
N ASN A 95 -3.43 1.35 8.54
CA ASN A 95 -4.68 0.69 8.99
C ASN A 95 -5.82 1.68 9.21
N LYS A 96 -5.51 2.86 9.76
CA LYS A 96 -6.49 3.89 10.04
C LYS A 96 -7.03 4.51 8.76
N GLU A 97 -6.14 4.86 7.84
CA GLU A 97 -6.46 5.64 6.65
C GLU A 97 -6.87 4.79 5.44
N THR A 98 -6.65 3.48 5.47
CA THR A 98 -6.95 2.55 4.37
C THR A 98 -7.86 1.40 4.76
N GLU A 99 -8.50 0.79 3.77
CA GLU A 99 -9.28 -0.43 3.88
C GLU A 99 -8.56 -1.58 3.15
N ILE A 100 -8.58 -2.78 3.72
CA ILE A 100 -8.00 -3.97 3.09
C ILE A 100 -8.94 -4.45 1.99
N MET A 101 -8.43 -4.56 0.76
CA MET A 101 -9.15 -5.17 -0.36
C MET A 101 -8.82 -6.65 -0.49
N PHE A 102 -7.53 -6.98 -0.42
CA PHE A 102 -7.04 -8.35 -0.53
C PHE A 102 -5.90 -8.56 0.44
N LYS A 103 -5.84 -9.76 1.02
CA LYS A 103 -4.75 -10.20 1.88
C LYS A 103 -4.21 -11.51 1.34
N PHE A 104 -2.90 -11.58 1.19
CA PHE A 104 -2.18 -12.79 0.83
C PHE A 104 -1.13 -13.04 1.91
N SER A 105 -1.08 -14.24 2.44
CA SER A 105 -0.05 -14.70 3.35
C SER A 105 0.57 -15.96 2.78
N LYS A 106 1.86 -16.16 3.06
CA LYS A 106 2.54 -17.40 2.71
C LYS A 106 2.11 -18.54 3.64
#